data_AF-A0A4Y2QC95-F1
#
_entry.id   AF-A0A4Y2QC95-F1
#
_cell.length_a   1.000
_cell.length_b   1.000
_cell.length_c   1.000
_cell.angle_alpha   90.00
_cell.angle_beta   90.00
_cell.angle_gamma   90.00
#
_symmetry.space_group_name_H-M   'P 1'
#
loop_
_entity.id
_entity.type
_entity.pdbx_description
1 polymer ?
#
loop_
_entity_poly.entity_id
_entity_poly.type
_entity_poly.pdbx_seq_one_letter_code
_entity_poly.pdbx_strand_id
1 'polypeptide(L)'
;MWCITAKTHRRKIQILQNKILRIMTNAPWFVRNDVIHKDLKIELIEDHVKNLSRKFFSQLQDHKNPLINGQVEYAHTSGKYPYPYSTTKWSLPIKLP
;
A
#
# COMPACT_ATOMS: atom_id res chain seq x y z
N MET A 1 11.68 0.84 -4.12
CA MET A 1 10.60 -0.11 -3.79
C MET A 1 10.00 0.17 -2.41
N TRP A 2 8.93 0.95 -2.33
CA TRP A 2 8.23 1.24 -1.06
C TRP A 2 7.59 -0.02 -0.44
N CYS A 3 7.28 -1.03 -1.25
CA CYS A 3 6.69 -2.31 -0.85
C CYS A 3 7.61 -3.19 0.03
N ILE A 4 8.91 -2.91 0.08
CA ILE A 4 9.91 -3.74 0.79
C ILE A 4 10.31 -3.12 2.16
N THR A 5 9.83 -1.92 2.49
CA THR A 5 10.16 -1.27 3.77
C THR A 5 9.69 -2.09 4.98
N ALA A 6 10.50 -2.18 6.04
CA ALA A 6 10.09 -2.91 7.24
C ALA A 6 8.87 -2.24 7.90
N LYS A 7 8.03 -3.04 8.56
CA LYS A 7 6.80 -2.56 9.24
C LYS A 7 7.06 -1.42 10.21
N THR A 8 8.23 -1.42 10.85
CA THR A 8 8.71 -0.37 11.77
C THR A 8 8.84 0.99 11.07
N HIS A 9 9.42 1.03 9.88
CA HIS A 9 9.56 2.26 9.10
C HIS A 9 8.20 2.79 8.65
N ARG A 10 7.30 1.92 8.19
CA ARG A 10 5.93 2.33 7.80
C ARG A 10 5.17 2.96 8.97
N ARG A 11 5.28 2.36 10.16
CA ARG A 11 4.66 2.91 11.38
C ARG A 11 5.20 4.30 11.71
N LYS A 12 6.51 4.52 11.59
CA LYS A 12 7.10 5.86 11.82
C LYS A 12 6.55 6.91 10.86
N ILE A 13 6.40 6.56 9.58
CA ILE A 13 5.82 7.47 8.58
C ILE A 13 4.35 7.74 8.88
N GLN A 14 3.57 6.73 9.29
CA GLN A 14 2.16 6.92 9.71
C GLN A 14 2.04 7.86 10.91
N ILE A 15 2.91 7.73 11.90
CA ILE A 15 2.95 8.64 13.06
C ILE A 15 3.25 10.08 12.61
N LEU A 16 4.19 10.25 11.68
CA LEU A 16 4.53 11.56 11.14
C LEU A 16 3.35 12.18 10.38
N GLN A 17 2.66 11.41 9.52
CA GLN A 17 1.44 11.86 8.84
C GLN A 17 0.39 12.31 9.85
N ASN A 18 0.08 11.48 10.85
CA ASN A 18 -0.92 11.81 11.87
C ASN A 18 -0.56 13.12 12.60
N LYS A 19 0.72 13.33 12.91
CA LYS A 19 1.18 14.56 13.56
C LYS A 19 0.99 15.79 12.67
N ILE A 20 1.35 15.69 11.38
CA ILE A 20 1.18 16.78 10.41
C ILE A 20 -0.30 17.11 10.24
N LEU A 21 -1.16 16.10 10.02
CA LEU A 21 -2.60 16.32 9.84
C LEU A 21 -3.22 17.02 11.04
N ARG A 22 -2.84 16.61 12.25
CA ARG A 22 -3.30 17.26 13.49
C ARG A 22 -2.89 18.72 13.59
N ILE A 23 -1.66 19.07 13.18
CA ILE A 23 -1.17 20.45 13.17
C ILE A 23 -1.98 21.27 12.16
N MET A 24 -2.20 20.73 10.96
CA MET A 24 -2.94 21.43 9.90
C MET A 24 -4.40 21.73 10.30
N THR A 25 -5.07 20.81 11.00
CA THR A 25 -6.46 20.99 11.44
C THR A 25 -6.58 21.65 12.81
N ASN A 26 -5.47 21.99 13.45
CA ASN A 26 -5.41 22.44 14.85
C ASN A 26 -6.22 21.53 15.81
N ALA A 27 -6.16 20.22 15.59
CA ALA A 27 -7.03 19.27 16.30
C ALA A 27 -6.53 19.02 17.74
N PRO A 28 -7.39 19.13 18.76
CA PRO A 28 -7.01 18.87 20.15
C PRO A 28 -6.75 17.37 20.37
N TRP A 29 -5.88 17.01 21.32
CA TRP A 29 -5.28 15.67 21.49
C TRP A 29 -6.29 14.50 21.57
N PHE A 30 -7.50 14.75 22.07
CA PHE A 30 -8.56 13.75 22.22
C PHE A 30 -9.29 13.38 20.91
N VAL A 31 -9.09 14.16 19.84
CA VAL A 31 -9.66 13.84 18.53
C VAL A 31 -8.96 12.61 17.95
N ARG A 32 -9.75 11.58 17.63
CA ARG A 32 -9.29 10.34 17.01
C ARG A 32 -8.71 10.61 15.62
N ASN A 33 -7.58 9.98 15.30
CA ASN A 33 -6.94 10.12 13.99
C ASN A 33 -7.90 9.71 12.84
N ASP A 34 -8.70 8.67 13.03
CA ASP A 34 -9.68 8.22 12.00
C ASP A 34 -10.69 9.30 11.62
N VAL A 35 -11.08 10.16 12.57
CA VAL A 35 -11.99 11.29 12.31
C VAL A 35 -11.29 12.33 11.45
N ILE A 36 -10.06 12.70 11.81
CA ILE A 36 -9.23 13.66 11.04
C ILE A 36 -9.02 13.16 9.60
N HIS A 37 -8.72 11.87 9.44
CA HIS A 37 -8.55 11.26 8.11
C HIS A 37 -9.85 11.28 7.29
N LYS A 38 -11.00 10.99 7.91
CA LYS A 38 -12.31 11.05 7.23
C LYS A 38 -12.71 12.47 6.85
N ASP A 39 -12.53 13.43 7.75
CA ASP A 39 -12.88 14.84 7.52
C ASP A 39 -12.04 15.43 6.39
N LEU A 40 -10.73 15.13 6.37
CA LEU A 40 -9.82 15.57 5.31
C LEU A 40 -9.89 14.71 4.04
N LYS A 41 -10.60 13.58 4.08
CA LYS A 41 -10.66 12.56 3.01
C LYS A 41 -9.26 12.07 2.59
N ILE A 42 -8.34 11.93 3.55
CA ILE A 42 -6.95 11.51 3.32
C ILE A 42 -6.78 10.04 3.66
N GLU A 43 -6.31 9.26 2.69
CA GLU A 43 -5.96 7.84 2.90
C GLU A 43 -4.79 7.69 3.89
N LEU A 44 -4.82 6.60 4.65
CA LEU A 44 -3.69 6.18 5.47
C LEU A 44 -2.52 5.81 4.57
N ILE A 45 -1.28 6.00 5.04
CA ILE A 45 -0.08 5.64 4.26
C ILE A 45 -0.06 4.16 3.91
N GLU A 46 -0.55 3.30 4.80
CA GLU A 46 -0.60 1.87 4.51
C GLU A 46 -1.49 1.56 3.30
N ASP A 47 -2.66 2.17 3.22
CA ASP A 47 -3.59 1.97 2.11
C ASP A 47 -3.08 2.61 0.83
N HIS A 48 -2.47 3.80 0.95
CA HIS A 48 -1.81 4.46 -0.17
C HIS A 48 -0.70 3.59 -0.78
N VAL A 49 0.17 3.00 0.06
CA VAL A 49 1.24 2.09 -0.40
C VAL A 49 0.67 0.83 -1.04
N LYS A 50 -0.43 0.27 -0.51
CA LYS A 50 -1.14 -0.88 -1.11
C LYS A 50 -1.78 -0.53 -2.45
N ASN A 51 -2.28 0.69 -2.62
CA ASN A 51 -2.86 1.14 -3.87
C ASN A 51 -1.77 1.39 -4.92
N LEU A 52 -0.67 2.03 -4.50
CA LEU A 52 0.50 2.27 -5.34
C LEU A 52 1.12 0.97 -5.82
N SER A 53 1.26 -0.03 -4.94
CA SER A 53 1.80 -1.34 -5.31
C SER A 53 0.92 -2.03 -6.36
N ARG A 54 -0.40 -2.06 -6.13
CA ARG A 54 -1.36 -2.62 -7.09
C ARG A 54 -1.26 -1.95 -8.45
N LYS A 55 -1.30 -0.61 -8.50
CA LYS A 55 -1.17 0.15 -9.76
C LYS A 55 0.13 -0.17 -10.48
N PHE A 56 1.26 -0.25 -9.76
CA PHE A 56 2.54 -0.59 -10.34
C PHE A 56 2.54 -1.98 -11.00
N PHE A 57 2.05 -3.00 -10.29
CA PHE A 57 2.01 -4.36 -10.84
C PHE A 57 1.01 -4.51 -11.99
N SER A 58 -0.16 -3.85 -11.91
CA SER A 58 -1.12 -3.84 -13.02
C SER A 58 -0.53 -3.19 -14.28
N GLN A 59 0.23 -2.09 -14.12
CA GLN A 59 0.89 -1.44 -15.25
C GLN A 59 2.01 -2.30 -15.85
N LEU A 60 2.72 -3.08 -15.03
CA LEU A 60 3.73 -4.01 -15.53
C LEU A 60 3.11 -5.14 -16.38
N GLN A 61 1.94 -5.65 -15.96
CA GLN A 61 1.22 -6.69 -16.71
C GLN A 61 0.63 -6.18 -18.02
N ASP A 62 0.15 -4.93 -18.06
CA ASP A 62 -0.40 -4.30 -19.27
C ASP A 62 0.69 -3.71 -20.20
N HIS A 63 1.97 -3.91 -19.87
CA HIS A 63 3.06 -3.29 -20.61
C HIS A 63 3.29 -4.00 -21.95
N LYS A 64 3.27 -3.24 -23.06
CA LYS A 64 3.48 -3.74 -24.44
C LYS A 64 4.82 -4.45 -24.65
N ASN A 65 5.82 -4.14 -23.84
CA ASN A 65 7.14 -4.77 -23.89
C ASN A 65 7.09 -6.15 -23.20
N PRO A 66 7.26 -7.26 -23.94
CA PRO A 66 7.17 -8.61 -23.39
C PRO A 66 8.25 -8.91 -22.33
N LEU A 67 9.41 -8.24 -22.38
CA LEU A 67 10.47 -8.40 -21.36
C LEU A 67 10.06 -7.84 -20.00
N ILE A 68 9.24 -6.78 -19.99
CA ILE A 68 8.73 -6.14 -18.77
C ILE A 68 7.53 -6.92 -18.24
N ASN A 69 6.66 -7.42 -19.15
CA ASN A 69 5.53 -8.27 -18.79
C ASN A 69 6.00 -9.58 -18.11
N GLY A 70 7.02 -10.24 -18.67
CA GLY A 70 7.56 -11.50 -18.13
C GLY A 70 8.28 -11.39 -16.77
N GLN A 71 8.66 -10.17 -16.33
CA GLN A 71 9.26 -9.98 -15.00
C GLN A 71 8.26 -10.24 -13.87
N VAL A 72 6.96 -10.03 -14.13
CA VAL A 72 5.90 -10.32 -13.17
C VAL A 72 5.80 -11.83 -12.96
N GLU A 73 5.74 -12.62 -14.04
CA GLU A 73 5.73 -14.11 -14.00
C GLU A 73 6.96 -14.73 -13.32
N TYR A 74 8.15 -14.16 -13.50
CA TYR A 74 9.37 -14.63 -12.83
C TYR A 74 9.30 -14.51 -11.29
N ALA A 75 8.64 -13.45 -10.79
CA ALA A 75 8.36 -13.28 -9.36
C ALA A 75 7.27 -14.24 -8.85
N HIS A 76 6.37 -14.70 -9.73
CA HIS A 76 5.30 -15.67 -9.42
C HIS A 76 5.78 -17.12 -9.39
N THR A 77 6.83 -17.47 -10.15
CA THR A 77 7.26 -18.87 -10.37
C THR A 77 8.44 -19.31 -9.51
N SER A 78 9.26 -18.38 -8.99
CA SER A 78 10.47 -18.71 -8.21
C SER A 78 10.31 -18.64 -6.68
N GLY A 79 9.08 -18.47 -6.15
CA GLY A 79 8.91 -18.39 -4.70
C GLY A 79 7.50 -18.64 -4.17
N LYS A 80 7.18 -19.91 -3.87
CA LYS A 80 6.14 -20.41 -2.93
C LYS A 80 4.70 -19.83 -2.96
N TYR A 81 4.37 -18.74 -3.67
CA TYR A 81 3.04 -18.12 -3.70
C TYR A 81 2.79 -17.37 -5.03
N PRO A 82 1.61 -17.56 -5.67
CA PRO A 82 1.28 -17.04 -6.99
C PRO A 82 0.95 -15.54 -7.02
N TYR A 83 1.11 -14.78 -5.93
CA TYR A 83 1.02 -13.32 -5.94
C TYR A 83 2.00 -12.73 -4.91
N PRO A 84 2.86 -11.74 -5.27
CA PRO A 84 3.84 -11.16 -4.35
C PRO A 84 3.23 -10.33 -3.20
N TYR A 85 1.90 -10.25 -3.10
CA TYR A 85 1.18 -9.62 -1.98
C TYR A 85 0.34 -10.62 -1.15
N SER A 86 0.36 -11.92 -1.47
CA SER A 86 -0.46 -12.94 -0.79
C SER A 86 0.07 -13.37 0.59
N THR A 87 1.20 -12.83 1.06
CA THR A 87 1.77 -13.17 2.37
C THR A 87 1.41 -12.14 3.44
N THR A 88 0.16 -11.71 3.48
CA THR A 88 -0.40 -11.12 4.70
C THR A 88 -1.77 -11.75 4.92
N LYS A 89 -1.97 -12.34 6.10
CA LYS A 89 -3.18 -13.08 6.54
C LYS A 89 -4.50 -12.28 6.52
N TRP A 90 -4.56 -11.15 5.79
CA TRP A 90 -5.61 -10.13 5.87
C TRP A 90 -6.08 -9.63 4.50
N SER A 91 -5.91 -10.40 3.42
CA SER A 91 -6.43 -10.03 2.09
C SER A 91 -7.42 -11.09 1.61
N LEU A 92 -8.68 -10.71 1.42
CA LEU A 92 -9.66 -11.56 0.76
C LEU A 92 -9.20 -11.84 -0.69
N PRO A 93 -9.35 -13.09 -1.16
CA PRO A 93 -8.98 -13.43 -2.53
C PRO A 93 -9.90 -12.69 -3.50
N ILE A 94 -9.31 -11.86 -4.36
CA ILE A 94 -10.02 -11.24 -5.48
C ILE A 94 -10.29 -12.37 -6.48
N LYS A 95 -11.57 -12.69 -6.69
CA LYS A 95 -11.99 -13.65 -7.72
C LYS A 95 -11.77 -12.98 -9.08
N LEU A 96 -10.95 -13.60 -9.93
CA LEU A 96 -10.82 -13.24 -11.33
C LEU A 96 -12.10 -13.66 -12.08
N PRO A 97 -12.52 -12.92 -13.13
CA PRO A 97 -13.66 -13.27 -13.98
C PRO A 97 -13.45 -14.59 -14.73
#